data_AF-A0A4R5CTB6-F1
#
_entry.id   AF-A0A4R5CTB6-F1
#
_cell.length_a   1.000
_cell.length_b   1.000
_cell.length_c   1.000
_cell.angle_alpha   90.00
_cell.angle_beta   90.00
_cell.angle_gamma   90.00
#
_symmetry.space_group_name_H-M   'P 1'
#
loop_
_entity.id
_entity.type
_entity.pdbx_description
1 polymer ?
#
loop_
_entity_poly.entity_id
_entity_poly.type
_entity_poly.pdbx_seq_one_letter_code
_entity_poly.pdbx_strand_id
1 'polypeptide(L)'
;MKFTYKSKILIFFPFLFLACNNPKFETESSPKFEPIFKVNNQFVNLEIQKLIKTKSLFIEGYKTRVNDTLDIFLTVQLINVEILPKNNDSLVTIQKKVARKIKNLLKNPLQFKAYDIVIIKRDTVKNLLGSMTSEEGLSHNRFNTSDL
;
A
#
# COMPACT_ATOMS: atom_id res chain seq x y z
N MET A 1 -67.09 53.70 22.90
CA MET A 1 -66.13 53.85 21.77
C MET A 1 -64.88 53.03 22.13
N LYS A 2 -64.72 51.78 21.69
CA LYS A 2 -64.35 51.23 20.36
C LYS A 2 -62.92 51.55 19.89
N PHE A 3 -62.08 50.48 19.93
CA PHE A 3 -61.02 50.05 19.01
C PHE A 3 -59.77 50.95 18.90
N THR A 4 -58.53 50.46 18.73
CA THR A 4 -57.97 49.20 18.18
C THR A 4 -56.55 49.03 18.72
N TYR A 5 -56.18 47.85 19.23
CA TYR A 5 -54.76 47.44 19.38
C TYR A 5 -54.44 46.44 18.26
N LYS A 6 -53.47 46.77 17.39
CA LYS A 6 -52.98 45.87 16.33
C LYS A 6 -52.13 44.77 16.97
N SER A 7 -52.67 43.56 17.07
CA SER A 7 -51.92 42.38 17.48
C SER A 7 -51.15 41.81 16.28
N LYS A 8 -49.81 41.78 16.36
CA LYS A 8 -48.96 41.08 15.40
C LYS A 8 -48.84 39.62 15.85
N ILE A 9 -49.35 38.71 15.03
CA ILE A 9 -49.27 37.26 15.22
C ILE A 9 -47.81 36.83 15.07
N LEU A 10 -47.24 36.24 16.14
CA LEU A 10 -45.94 35.60 16.12
C LEU A 10 -46.17 34.09 15.88
N ILE A 11 -45.81 33.60 14.70
CA ILE A 11 -45.91 32.18 14.35
C ILE A 11 -44.68 31.48 14.94
N PHE A 12 -44.90 30.67 15.97
CA PHE A 12 -43.87 29.83 16.60
C PHE A 12 -43.82 28.49 15.87
N PHE A 13 -42.78 28.25 15.07
CA PHE A 13 -42.52 26.97 14.40
C PHE A 13 -41.67 26.08 15.35
N PRO A 14 -42.17 24.94 15.86
CA PRO A 14 -41.33 24.04 16.62
C PRO A 14 -40.44 23.25 15.64
N PHE A 15 -39.14 23.53 15.65
CA PHE A 15 -38.16 22.71 14.96
C PHE A 15 -38.13 21.31 15.59
N LEU A 16 -38.63 20.33 14.84
CA LEU A 16 -38.42 18.92 15.07
C LEU A 16 -36.91 18.63 15.10
N PHE A 17 -36.38 18.28 16.27
CA PHE A 17 -35.08 17.61 16.38
C PHE A 17 -35.21 16.22 15.77
N LEU A 18 -34.95 16.10 14.46
CA LEU A 18 -34.56 14.82 13.88
C LEU A 18 -33.17 14.50 14.40
N ALA A 19 -33.10 13.53 15.32
CA ALA A 19 -31.85 12.87 15.67
C ALA A 19 -31.30 12.17 14.41
N CYS A 20 -30.34 12.80 13.75
CA CYS A 20 -29.49 12.11 12.78
C CYS A 20 -28.66 11.09 13.55
N ASN A 21 -29.07 9.82 13.48
CA ASN A 21 -28.18 8.69 13.69
C ASN A 21 -27.08 8.80 12.63
N ASN A 22 -25.96 9.43 12.96
CA ASN A 22 -24.77 9.37 12.12
C ASN A 22 -24.35 7.90 12.04
N PRO A 23 -24.38 7.26 10.86
CA PRO A 23 -23.74 5.96 10.72
C PRO A 23 -22.27 6.17 11.05
N LYS A 24 -21.74 5.37 11.98
CA LYS A 24 -20.31 5.29 12.23
C LYS A 24 -19.66 4.89 10.91
N PHE A 25 -19.05 5.84 10.22
CA PHE A 25 -18.08 5.55 9.18
C PHE A 25 -16.94 4.83 9.88
N GLU A 26 -16.91 3.49 9.75
CA GLU A 26 -15.73 2.71 10.07
C GLU A 26 -14.60 3.25 9.20
N THR A 27 -13.67 3.97 9.82
CA THR A 27 -12.49 4.49 9.18
C THR A 27 -11.72 3.29 8.64
N GLU A 28 -11.74 3.09 7.32
CA GLU A 28 -10.96 2.02 6.70
C GLU A 28 -9.51 2.14 7.18
N SER A 29 -8.97 1.02 7.67
CA SER A 29 -7.56 0.86 8.02
C SER A 29 -6.68 1.43 6.90
N SER A 30 -5.55 2.03 7.26
CA SER A 30 -4.55 2.56 6.32
C SER A 30 -4.43 1.71 5.04
N PRO A 31 -4.29 2.33 3.85
CA PRO A 31 -4.22 1.60 2.60
C PRO A 31 -3.02 0.64 2.56
N LYS A 32 -2.01 0.87 3.41
CA LYS A 32 -0.83 0.02 3.58
C LYS A 32 -0.97 -0.92 4.77
N PHE A 33 -0.45 -2.14 4.64
CA PHE A 33 -0.36 -3.12 5.72
C PHE A 33 0.86 -4.04 5.56
N GLU A 34 1.31 -4.66 6.65
CA GLU A 34 2.37 -5.67 6.59
C GLU A 34 1.79 -7.04 6.17
N PRO A 35 2.35 -7.72 5.15
CA PRO A 35 1.88 -9.04 4.75
C PRO A 35 2.19 -10.12 5.81
N ILE A 36 1.31 -11.11 5.90
CA ILE A 36 1.46 -12.23 6.84
C ILE A 36 2.14 -13.41 6.14
N PHE A 37 3.30 -13.81 6.66
CA PHE A 37 4.07 -14.95 6.17
C PHE A 37 3.84 -16.22 7.00
N LYS A 38 4.12 -17.37 6.39
CA LYS A 38 4.16 -18.70 7.04
C LYS A 38 5.38 -18.87 7.94
N VAL A 39 6.37 -18.01 7.77
CA VAL A 39 7.69 -18.04 8.38
C VAL A 39 8.02 -16.64 8.89
N ASN A 40 9.05 -16.50 9.72
CA ASN A 40 9.47 -15.18 10.18
C ASN A 40 10.09 -14.33 9.05
N ASN A 41 10.10 -13.00 9.24
CA ASN A 41 10.60 -12.05 8.25
C ASN A 41 12.10 -12.22 7.94
N GLN A 42 12.90 -12.70 8.91
CA GLN A 42 14.32 -12.99 8.70
C GLN A 42 14.51 -14.10 7.66
N PHE A 43 13.72 -15.16 7.73
CA PHE A 43 13.75 -16.26 6.78
C PHE A 43 13.28 -15.81 5.39
N VAL A 44 12.25 -14.96 5.31
CA VAL A 44 11.83 -14.35 4.03
C VAL A 44 12.99 -13.59 3.38
N ASN A 45 13.68 -12.75 4.15
CA ASN A 45 14.83 -12.00 3.67
C ASN A 45 15.93 -12.95 3.16
N LEU A 46 16.31 -13.98 3.94
CA LEU A 46 17.30 -14.97 3.53
C LEU A 46 16.94 -15.66 2.21
N GLU A 47 15.68 -16.07 2.03
CA GLU A 47 15.22 -16.71 0.80
C GLU A 47 15.28 -15.78 -0.42
N ILE A 48 15.02 -14.48 -0.24
CA ILE A 48 15.16 -13.50 -1.32
C ILE A 48 16.62 -13.18 -1.62
N GLN A 49 17.48 -13.08 -0.61
CA GLN A 49 18.92 -12.83 -0.78
C GLN A 49 19.64 -13.96 -1.52
N LYS A 50 19.12 -15.20 -1.44
CA LYS A 50 19.58 -16.33 -2.27
C LYS A 50 19.31 -16.13 -3.77
N LEU A 51 18.28 -15.37 -4.11
CA LEU A 51 17.92 -15.07 -5.51
C LEU A 51 18.67 -13.83 -6.00
N ILE A 52 18.65 -12.76 -5.20
CA ILE A 52 19.23 -11.46 -5.57
C ILE A 52 19.74 -10.76 -4.32
N LYS A 53 21.04 -10.45 -4.30
CA LYS A 53 21.67 -9.75 -3.18
C LYS A 53 21.27 -8.28 -3.18
N THR A 54 20.76 -7.81 -2.05
CA THR A 54 20.25 -6.44 -1.89
C THR A 54 20.60 -5.92 -0.51
N LYS A 55 20.92 -4.62 -0.37
CA LYS A 55 21.20 -4.04 0.96
C LYS A 55 19.96 -4.01 1.84
N SER A 56 18.79 -3.77 1.25
CA SER A 56 17.53 -3.77 1.98
C SER A 56 16.40 -4.35 1.14
N LEU A 57 15.43 -4.91 1.84
CA LEU A 57 14.22 -5.52 1.30
C LEU A 57 13.03 -4.97 2.08
N PHE A 58 12.09 -4.35 1.39
CA PHE A 58 10.82 -3.91 1.97
C PHE A 58 9.67 -4.63 1.28
N ILE A 59 8.70 -5.09 2.05
CA ILE A 59 7.52 -5.78 1.54
C ILE A 59 6.29 -5.18 2.22
N GLU A 60 5.39 -4.62 1.42
CA GLU A 60 4.19 -3.95 1.89
C GLU A 60 2.98 -4.37 1.06
N GLY A 61 1.86 -4.62 1.74
CA GLY A 61 0.56 -4.82 1.11
C GLY A 61 -0.17 -3.51 0.93
N TYR A 62 -0.92 -3.38 -0.17
CA TYR A 62 -1.73 -2.22 -0.51
C TYR A 62 -3.16 -2.66 -0.78
N LYS A 63 -4.13 -1.99 -0.18
CA LYS A 63 -5.57 -2.17 -0.42
C LYS A 63 -6.08 -0.97 -1.19
N THR A 64 -6.82 -1.22 -2.27
CA THR A 64 -7.49 -0.17 -3.04
C THR A 64 -8.86 -0.64 -3.48
N ARG A 65 -9.85 0.25 -3.44
CA ARG A 65 -11.18 -0.04 -3.97
C ARG A 65 -11.24 0.36 -5.44
N VAL A 66 -11.67 -0.54 -6.31
CA VAL A 66 -11.91 -0.29 -7.74
C VAL A 66 -13.27 -0.87 -8.08
N ASN A 67 -14.22 -0.03 -8.52
CA ASN A 67 -15.57 -0.45 -8.92
C ASN A 67 -16.23 -1.41 -7.91
N ASP A 68 -16.31 -1.00 -6.65
CA ASP A 68 -16.87 -1.77 -5.52
C ASP A 68 -16.16 -3.08 -5.15
N THR A 69 -15.04 -3.41 -5.81
CA THR A 69 -14.16 -4.53 -5.45
C THR A 69 -12.94 -4.05 -4.67
N LEU A 70 -12.56 -4.78 -3.62
CA LEU A 70 -11.33 -4.52 -2.87
C LEU A 70 -10.18 -5.28 -3.52
N ASP A 71 -9.35 -4.57 -4.26
CA ASP A 71 -8.12 -5.11 -4.82
C ASP A 71 -6.99 -5.00 -3.79
N ILE A 72 -6.24 -6.09 -3.64
CA ILE A 72 -5.08 -6.16 -2.76
C ILE A 72 -3.83 -6.44 -3.58
N PHE A 73 -2.82 -5.60 -3.45
CA PHE A 73 -1.54 -5.71 -4.14
C PHE A 73 -0.41 -5.91 -3.12
N LEU A 74 0.67 -6.54 -3.56
CA LEU A 74 1.88 -6.66 -2.75
C LEU A 74 3.06 -6.01 -3.46
N THR A 75 3.67 -5.03 -2.83
CA THR A 75 4.87 -4.38 -3.35
C THR A 75 6.10 -4.92 -2.63
N VAL A 76 7.10 -5.33 -3.40
CA VAL A 76 8.42 -5.77 -2.94
C VAL A 76 9.45 -4.81 -3.50
N GLN A 77 10.16 -4.10 -2.63
CA GLN A 77 11.23 -3.17 -3.01
C GLN A 77 12.59 -3.78 -2.67
N LEU A 78 13.43 -3.93 -3.70
CA LEU A 78 14.81 -4.39 -3.62
C LEU A 78 15.72 -3.16 -3.71
N ILE A 79 16.27 -2.74 -2.57
CA ILE A 79 17.04 -1.49 -2.46
C ILE A 79 18.54 -1.75 -2.52
N ASN A 80 19.21 -1.11 -3.48
CA ASN A 80 20.66 -1.24 -3.71
C ASN A 80 21.07 -2.70 -3.93
N VAL A 81 20.58 -3.27 -5.03
CA VAL A 81 21.02 -4.58 -5.51
C VAL A 81 22.51 -4.55 -5.83
N GLU A 82 23.28 -5.52 -5.31
CA GLU A 82 24.75 -5.55 -5.46
C GLU A 82 25.18 -5.81 -6.91
N ILE A 83 24.52 -6.75 -7.58
CA ILE A 83 24.80 -7.14 -8.96
C ILE A 83 23.49 -7.12 -9.73
N LEU A 84 23.26 -6.03 -10.47
CA LEU A 84 22.14 -5.98 -11.41
C LEU A 84 22.48 -6.76 -12.68
N PRO A 85 21.61 -7.68 -13.12
CA PRO A 85 21.68 -8.23 -14.47
C PRO A 85 21.71 -7.11 -15.51
N LYS A 86 22.64 -7.20 -16.47
CA LYS A 86 22.81 -6.18 -17.52
C LYS A 86 21.71 -6.21 -18.61
N ASN A 87 20.98 -7.32 -18.70
CA ASN A 87 19.91 -7.52 -19.67
C ASN A 87 18.54 -7.41 -18.99
N ASN A 88 17.62 -6.65 -19.60
CA ASN A 88 16.23 -6.51 -19.18
C ASN A 88 15.50 -7.87 -19.04
N ASP A 89 15.70 -8.82 -19.96
CA ASP A 89 15.04 -10.14 -19.84
C ASP A 89 15.48 -10.90 -18.59
N SER A 90 16.76 -10.76 -18.24
CA SER A 90 17.32 -11.34 -17.02
C SER A 90 16.79 -10.62 -15.77
N LEU A 91 16.56 -9.31 -15.83
CA LEU A 91 15.92 -8.52 -14.77
C LEU A 91 14.47 -8.94 -14.52
N VAL A 92 13.67 -9.03 -15.59
CA VAL A 92 12.27 -9.49 -15.49
C VAL A 92 12.22 -10.90 -14.94
N THR A 93 13.11 -11.79 -15.41
CA THR A 93 13.19 -13.17 -14.93
C THR A 93 13.50 -13.23 -13.43
N ILE A 94 14.46 -12.43 -12.93
CA ILE A 94 14.78 -12.43 -11.50
C ILE A 94 13.65 -11.83 -10.65
N GLN A 95 13.01 -10.76 -11.12
CA GLN A 95 11.84 -10.17 -10.48
C GLN A 95 10.68 -11.19 -10.39
N LYS A 96 10.42 -11.94 -11.46
CA LYS A 96 9.41 -13.01 -11.45
C LYS A 96 9.75 -14.13 -10.47
N LYS A 97 11.03 -14.52 -10.36
CA LYS A 97 11.50 -15.50 -9.35
C LYS A 97 11.27 -14.99 -7.93
N VAL A 98 11.56 -13.72 -7.66
CA VAL A 98 11.29 -13.07 -6.37
C VAL A 98 9.79 -13.09 -6.07
N ALA A 99 8.94 -12.68 -7.01
CA ALA A 99 7.48 -12.70 -6.85
C ALA A 99 6.96 -14.10 -6.51
N ARG A 100 7.40 -15.14 -7.23
CA ARG A 100 7.06 -16.55 -6.93
C ARG A 100 7.51 -16.97 -5.55
N LYS A 101 8.73 -16.60 -5.15
CA LYS A 101 9.27 -16.95 -3.84
C LYS A 101 8.44 -16.31 -2.72
N ILE A 102 8.12 -15.02 -2.83
CA ILE A 102 7.24 -14.32 -1.88
C ILE A 102 5.86 -14.96 -1.83
N LYS A 103 5.22 -15.21 -2.98
CA LYS A 103 3.93 -15.90 -3.08
C LYS A 103 3.91 -17.20 -2.27
N ASN A 104 4.93 -18.03 -2.41
CA ASN A 104 5.00 -19.32 -1.73
C ASN A 104 5.14 -19.19 -0.19
N LEU A 105 5.78 -18.13 0.28
CA LEU A 105 6.03 -17.89 1.71
C LEU A 105 4.86 -17.20 2.43
N LEU A 106 3.90 -16.63 1.70
CA LEU A 106 2.72 -15.97 2.29
C LEU A 106 1.74 -16.97 2.89
N LYS A 107 1.10 -16.58 3.99
CA LYS A 107 0.05 -17.39 4.64
C LYS A 107 -1.21 -17.49 3.78
N ASN A 108 -1.62 -16.38 3.17
CA ASN A 108 -2.74 -16.33 2.23
C ASN A 108 -2.32 -15.67 0.91
N PRO A 109 -1.71 -16.43 -0.02
CA PRO A 109 -1.25 -15.85 -1.29
C PRO A 109 -2.39 -15.46 -2.23
N LEU A 110 -3.56 -16.11 -2.13
CA LEU A 110 -4.68 -15.89 -3.04
C LEU A 110 -5.42 -14.57 -2.78
N GLN A 111 -5.20 -13.93 -1.62
CA GLN A 111 -5.80 -12.62 -1.34
C GLN A 111 -5.22 -11.52 -2.22
N PHE A 112 -4.02 -11.71 -2.79
CA PHE A 112 -3.36 -10.72 -3.62
C PHE A 112 -3.73 -10.91 -5.09
N LYS A 113 -4.02 -9.80 -5.77
CA LYS A 113 -4.30 -9.76 -7.21
C LYS A 113 -3.02 -9.76 -8.04
N ALA A 114 -2.01 -9.00 -7.59
CA ALA A 114 -0.71 -8.93 -8.24
C ALA A 114 0.42 -8.59 -7.26
N TYR A 115 1.64 -8.83 -7.74
CA TYR A 115 2.90 -8.61 -7.07
C TYR A 115 3.74 -7.62 -7.86
N ASP A 116 4.01 -6.46 -7.27
CA ASP A 116 4.83 -5.39 -7.84
C ASP A 116 6.25 -5.53 -7.31
N ILE A 117 7.21 -5.82 -8.19
CA ILE A 117 8.63 -5.96 -7.81
C ILE A 117 9.39 -4.77 -8.36
N VAL A 118 9.92 -3.94 -7.45
CA VAL A 118 10.64 -2.70 -7.78
C VAL A 118 12.09 -2.83 -7.35
N ILE A 119 13.02 -2.52 -8.25
CA ILE A 119 14.44 -2.39 -7.93
C ILE A 119 14.75 -0.91 -7.86
N ILE A 120 15.28 -0.46 -6.72
CA ILE A 120 15.54 0.95 -6.43
C ILE A 120 17.01 1.10 -6.06
N LYS A 121 17.67 2.11 -6.61
CA LYS A 121 18.93 2.61 -6.11
C LYS A 121 18.65 3.76 -5.14
N ARG A 122 19.11 3.63 -3.90
CA ARG A 122 18.95 4.64 -2.84
C ARG A 122 20.32 5.01 -2.31
N ASP A 123 20.77 6.21 -2.64
CA ASP A 123 22.03 6.76 -2.16
C ASP A 123 21.74 7.78 -1.06
N THR A 124 22.42 7.66 0.09
CA THR A 124 22.29 8.63 1.19
C THR A 124 23.65 9.24 1.47
N VAL A 125 23.75 10.55 1.30
CA VAL A 125 24.95 11.33 1.58
C VAL A 125 24.72 12.11 2.86
N LYS A 126 25.64 11.97 3.82
CA LYS A 126 25.66 12.78 5.04
C LYS A 126 26.66 13.90 4.87
N ASN A 127 26.24 15.14 5.10
CA ASN A 127 27.10 16.32 5.13
C ASN A 127 26.87 17.11 6.44
N LEU A 128 27.61 18.21 6.63
CA LEU A 128 27.48 19.06 7.83
C LEU A 128 26.08 19.68 8.01
N LEU A 129 25.27 19.76 6.94
CA LEU A 129 23.94 20.38 6.94
C LEU A 129 22.81 19.35 7.12
N GLY A 130 23.12 18.05 7.12
CA GLY A 130 22.14 16.98 7.31
C GLY A 130 22.38 15.78 6.39
N SER A 131 21.34 14.97 6.20
CA SER A 131 21.35 13.85 5.27
C SER A 131 20.51 14.16 4.05
N MET A 132 21.07 13.97 2.86
CA MET A 132 20.35 13.99 1.60
C MET A 132 20.23 12.56 1.08
N THR A 133 19.00 12.12 0.80
CA THR A 133 18.71 10.82 0.20
C THR A 133 18.19 11.02 -1.22
N SER A 134 18.82 10.35 -2.18
CA SER A 134 18.38 10.27 -3.57
C SER A 134 17.86 8.86 -3.84
N GLU A 135 16.71 8.76 -4.51
CA GLU A 135 16.11 7.49 -4.93
C GLU A 135 15.90 7.48 -6.43
N GLU A 136 16.35 6.43 -7.09
CA GLU A 136 16.19 6.18 -8.52
C GLU A 136 15.57 4.79 -8.72
N GLY A 137 14.39 4.74 -9.34
CA GLY A 137 13.75 3.48 -9.74
C GLY A 137 14.46 2.90 -10.95
N LEU A 138 15.17 1.78 -10.77
CA LEU A 138 15.95 1.15 -11.84
C LEU A 138 15.11 0.21 -12.71
N SER A 139 14.14 -0.48 -12.12
CA SER A 139 13.25 -1.40 -12.83
C SER A 139 11.99 -1.66 -12.02
N HIS A 140 10.86 -1.79 -12.70
CA HIS A 140 9.56 -2.11 -12.10
C HIS A 140 8.79 -3.07 -13.00
N ASN A 141 8.36 -4.19 -12.43
CA ASN A 141 7.47 -5.14 -13.10
C ASN A 141 6.35 -5.60 -12.17
N ARG A 142 5.14 -5.68 -12.73
CA ARG A 142 3.94 -6.21 -12.09
C ARG A 142 3.67 -7.63 -12.61
N PHE A 143 3.41 -8.56 -11.71
CA PHE A 143 3.03 -9.94 -12.05
C PHE A 143 1.67 -10.28 -11.43
N ASN A 144 0.69 -10.64 -12.25
CA ASN A 144 -0.60 -11.09 -11.73
C ASN A 144 -0.42 -12.42 -10.99
N THR A 145 -1.27 -12.65 -9.99
CA THR A 145 -1.23 -13.89 -9.20
C THR A 145 -1.44 -15.14 -10.06
N SER A 146 -2.20 -15.03 -11.16
CA SER A 146 -2.41 -16.10 -12.15
C SER A 146 -1.14 -16.51 -12.89
N ASP A 147 -0.17 -15.59 -13.03
CA ASP A 147 0.99 -15.76 -13.91
C ASP A 147 2.24 -16.30 -13.14
N LEU A 148 2.08 -16.47 -11.83
CA LEU A 148 3.13 -16.82 -10.86
C LEU A 148 3.03 -18.26 -10.40
#